data_AF-A0A9X0YNK1-F1
#
_entry.id   AF-A0A9X0YNK1-F1
#
_cell.length_a   1.000
_cell.length_b   1.000
_cell.length_c   1.000
_cell.angle_alpha   90.00
_cell.angle_beta   90.00
_cell.angle_gamma   90.00
#
_symmetry.space_group_name_H-M   'P 1'
#
loop_
_entity.id
_entity.type
_entity.pdbx_description
1 polymer ?
#
loop_
_entity_poly.entity_id
_entity_poly.type
_entity_poly.pdbx_seq_one_letter_code
_entity_poly.pdbx_strand_id
1 'polypeptide(L)'
;MRHPYRKFIQIELISLFLALLFGLAALVLGYFIILFLAFYFIVLSILCDAMILLQTRHSVEAGKQVMRGIILFLFTTYLLFQL
;
A
#
# COMPACT_ATOMS: atom_id res chain seq x y z
N MET A 1 -22.59 13.02 -11.46
CA MET A 1 -22.99 12.08 -10.38
C MET A 1 -21.72 11.49 -9.76
N ARG A 2 -21.58 11.55 -8.43
CA ARG A 2 -20.34 11.33 -7.66
C ARG A 2 -19.88 9.86 -7.74
N HIS A 3 -18.83 9.56 -8.51
CA HIS A 3 -18.19 8.24 -8.51
C HIS A 3 -17.45 8.00 -7.18
N PRO A 4 -17.88 7.05 -6.33
CA PRO A 4 -17.22 6.75 -5.05
C PRO A 4 -15.75 6.30 -5.22
N TYR A 5 -15.42 5.73 -6.38
CA TYR A 5 -14.08 5.29 -6.79
C TYR A 5 -13.02 6.40 -6.83
N ARG A 6 -13.42 7.64 -7.13
CA ARG A 6 -12.46 8.74 -7.27
C ARG A 6 -11.72 9.03 -5.96
N LYS A 7 -12.36 8.79 -4.82
CA LYS A 7 -11.74 8.93 -3.50
C LYS A 7 -10.70 7.84 -3.24
N PHE A 8 -11.00 6.58 -3.59
CA PHE A 8 -10.07 5.47 -3.44
C PHE A 8 -8.84 5.66 -4.32
N ILE A 9 -9.02 6.07 -5.58
CA ILE A 9 -7.91 6.38 -6.49
C ILE A 9 -7.05 7.52 -5.94
N GLN A 10 -7.67 8.56 -5.34
CA GLN A 10 -6.92 9.64 -4.71
C GLN A 10 -6.10 9.16 -3.50
N ILE A 11 -6.70 8.33 -2.63
CA ILE A 11 -6.00 7.77 -1.46
C ILE A 11 -4.86 6.85 -1.91
N GLU A 12 -5.10 6.03 -2.93
CA GLU A 12 -4.08 5.18 -3.54
C GLU A 12 -2.91 6.03 -4.05
N LEU A 13 -3.17 7.07 -4.84
CA LEU A 13 -2.11 7.94 -5.37
C LEU A 13 -1.34 8.65 -4.26
N ILE A 14 -2.06 9.16 -3.24
CA ILE A 14 -1.46 9.87 -2.10
C ILE A 14 -0.60 8.91 -1.28
N SER A 15 -1.07 7.69 -1.01
CA SER A 15 -0.31 6.68 -0.28
C SER A 15 0.92 6.23 -1.05
N LEU A 16 0.85 6.06 -2.36
CA LEU A 16 2.00 5.78 -3.23
C LEU A 16 3.02 6.92 -3.21
N PHE A 17 2.55 8.17 -3.27
CA PHE A 17 3.41 9.35 -3.20
C PHE A 17 4.10 9.47 -1.83
N LEU A 18 3.37 9.23 -0.74
CA LEU A 18 3.92 9.19 0.62
C LEU A 18 4.94 8.06 0.77
N ALA A 19 4.63 6.86 0.28
CA ALA A 19 5.56 5.72 0.27
C ALA A 19 6.87 6.07 -0.43
N LEU A 20 6.82 6.77 -1.56
CA LEU A 20 8.00 7.23 -2.28
C LEU A 20 8.81 8.24 -1.45
N LEU A 21 8.16 9.25 -0.88
CA LEU A 21 8.82 10.26 -0.07
C LEU A 21 9.49 9.67 1.18
N PHE A 22 8.75 8.85 1.94
CA PHE A 22 9.28 8.21 3.13
C PHE A 22 10.33 7.15 2.80
N GLY A 23 10.17 6.41 1.70
CA GLY A 23 11.16 5.44 1.24
C GLY A 23 12.48 6.11 0.88
N LEU A 24 12.45 7.20 0.10
CA LEU A 24 13.65 7.98 -0.21
C LEU A 24 14.28 8.59 1.04
N ALA A 25 13.48 9.16 1.93
CA ALA A 25 13.97 9.71 3.20
C ALA A 25 14.64 8.63 4.06
N ALA A 26 14.07 7.41 4.12
CA ALA A 26 14.65 6.30 4.86
C ALA A 26 16.01 5.86 4.30
N LEU A 27 16.18 5.86 2.97
CA LEU A 27 17.46 5.53 2.33
C LEU A 27 18.55 6.57 2.65
N VAL A 28 18.19 7.85 2.74
CA VAL A 28 19.15 8.92 3.06
C VAL A 28 19.48 8.95 4.55
N LEU A 29 18.48 8.77 5.41
CA LEU A 29 18.65 8.88 6.87
C LEU A 29 19.11 7.58 7.54
N GLY A 30 18.94 6.42 6.88
CA GLY A 30 19.28 5.10 7.42
C GLY A 30 18.32 4.59 8.50
N TYR A 31 17.20 5.26 8.75
CA TYR A 31 16.23 4.83 9.77
C TYR A 31 15.30 3.74 9.22
N PHE A 32 15.53 2.49 9.66
CA PHE A 32 14.71 1.33 9.29
C PHE A 32 13.23 1.50 9.65
N ILE A 33 12.90 2.21 10.73
CA ILE A 33 11.49 2.47 11.12
C ILE A 33 10.75 3.26 10.02
N ILE A 34 11.41 4.24 9.39
CA ILE A 34 10.83 5.04 8.31
C ILE A 34 10.64 4.18 7.05
N LEU A 35 11.56 3.24 6.80
CA LEU A 35 11.44 2.28 5.71
C LEU A 35 10.20 1.38 5.89
N PHE A 36 9.98 0.86 7.09
CA PHE A 36 8.78 0.08 7.40
C PHE A 36 7.50 0.89 7.23
N LEU A 37 7.51 2.16 7.64
CA LEU A 37 6.37 3.06 7.41
C LEU A 37 6.06 3.22 5.91
N ALA A 38 7.08 3.35 5.07
CA ALA A 38 6.91 3.38 3.61
C ALA A 38 6.27 2.09 3.08
N PHE A 39 6.70 0.92 3.56
CA PHE A 39 6.09 -0.36 3.17
C PHE A 39 4.61 -0.47 3.61
N TYR A 40 4.23 0.03 4.78
CA TYR A 40 2.82 0.09 5.18
C TYR A 40 1.99 1.01 4.27
N PHE A 41 2.55 2.13 3.79
CA PHE A 41 1.88 2.95 2.78
C PHE A 41 1.68 2.22 1.45
N ILE A 42 2.65 1.39 1.03
CA ILE A 42 2.49 0.53 -0.15
C ILE A 42 1.38 -0.50 0.06
N VAL A 43 1.32 -1.16 1.22
CA VAL A 43 0.22 -2.08 1.55
C VAL A 43 -1.13 -1.38 1.47
N LEU A 44 -1.25 -0.16 2.02
CA LEU A 44 -2.47 0.63 1.97
C LEU A 44 -2.90 0.97 0.53
N SER A 45 -1.93 1.32 -0.32
CA SER A 45 -2.15 1.57 -1.74
C SER A 45 -2.69 0.32 -2.46
N ILE A 46 -2.07 -0.85 -2.23
CA ILE A 46 -2.51 -2.13 -2.81
C ILE A 46 -3.93 -2.49 -2.35
N LEU A 47 -4.27 -2.26 -1.08
CA LEU A 47 -5.63 -2.51 -0.57
C LEU A 47 -6.66 -1.56 -1.20
N CYS A 48 -6.28 -0.30 -1.43
CA CYS A 48 -7.15 0.65 -2.15
C CYS A 48 -7.41 0.21 -3.59
N ASP A 49 -6.38 -0.23 -4.32
CA ASP A 49 -6.51 -0.79 -5.68
C ASP A 49 -7.40 -2.05 -5.68
N ALA A 50 -7.20 -2.95 -4.72
CA ALA A 50 -8.05 -4.13 -4.57
C ALA A 50 -9.53 -3.78 -4.33
N MET A 51 -9.83 -2.75 -3.54
CA MET A 51 -11.20 -2.27 -3.31
C MET A 51 -11.80 -1.68 -4.59
N ILE A 52 -11.00 -0.94 -5.39
CA ILE A 52 -11.43 -0.42 -6.69
C ILE A 52 -11.79 -1.57 -7.63
N LEU A 53 -10.91 -2.57 -7.76
CA LEU A 53 -11.10 -3.77 -8.60
C LEU A 53 -12.32 -4.59 -8.20
N LEU A 54 -12.55 -4.74 -6.89
CA LEU A 54 -13.72 -5.46 -6.38
C LEU A 54 -15.01 -4.75 -6.78
N GLN A 55 -14.99 -3.42 -6.80
CA GLN A 55 -16.16 -2.61 -7.12
C GLN A 55 -16.37 -2.44 -8.64
N THR A 56 -15.33 -2.59 -9.47
CA THR A 56 -15.43 -2.64 -10.95
C THR A 56 -15.78 -4.04 -11.50
N ARG A 57 -16.13 -5.01 -10.62
CA ARG A 57 -16.45 -6.41 -10.94
C ARG A 57 -15.26 -7.25 -11.46
N HIS A 58 -14.03 -6.80 -11.25
CA HIS A 58 -12.81 -7.57 -11.54
C HIS A 58 -12.34 -8.36 -10.31
N SER A 59 -13.19 -9.26 -9.81
CA SER A 59 -12.99 -9.96 -8.53
C SER A 59 -11.73 -10.85 -8.47
N VAL A 60 -11.34 -11.45 -9.59
CA VAL A 60 -10.13 -12.28 -9.68
C VAL A 60 -8.87 -11.44 -9.49
N GLU A 61 -8.83 -10.25 -10.10
CA GLU A 61 -7.72 -9.31 -9.99
C GLU A 61 -7.68 -8.67 -8.59
N ALA A 62 -8.86 -8.33 -8.04
CA ALA A 62 -8.99 -7.86 -6.66
C ALA A 62 -8.40 -8.87 -5.67
N GLY A 63 -8.73 -10.16 -5.80
CA GLY A 63 -8.20 -11.22 -4.96
C GLY A 63 -6.67 -11.33 -5.04
N LYS A 64 -6.09 -11.19 -6.24
CA LYS A 64 -4.63 -11.16 -6.42
C LYS A 64 -4.00 -9.95 -5.72
N GLN A 65 -4.60 -8.77 -5.80
CA GLN A 65 -4.08 -7.58 -5.13
C GLN A 65 -4.19 -7.69 -3.61
N VAL A 66 -5.31 -8.18 -3.07
CA VAL A 66 -5.43 -8.46 -1.62
C VAL A 66 -4.34 -9.42 -1.17
N MET A 67 -4.12 -10.51 -1.90
CA MET A 67 -3.08 -11.48 -1.56
C MET A 67 -1.68 -10.84 -1.54
N ARG A 68 -1.35 -10.00 -2.54
CA ARG A 68 -0.09 -9.24 -2.56
C ARG A 68 0.05 -8.32 -1.36
N GLY A 69 -1.01 -7.59 -1.02
CA GLY A 69 -1.05 -6.71 0.15
C GLY A 69 -0.83 -7.46 1.46
N ILE A 70 -1.48 -8.61 1.63
CA ILE A 70 -1.32 -9.49 2.81
C ILE A 70 0.10 -10.02 2.91
N ILE A 71 0.65 -10.54 1.81
CA ILE A 71 2.02 -11.07 1.78
C ILE A 71 3.00 -9.96 2.18
N LEU A 72 2.90 -8.78 1.58
CA LEU A 72 3.77 -7.65 1.90
C LEU A 72 3.60 -7.22 3.35
N PHE A 73 2.37 -7.14 3.86
CA PHE A 73 2.09 -6.79 5.25
C PHE A 73 2.73 -7.77 6.24
N LEU A 74 2.59 -9.08 6.00
CA LEU A 74 3.16 -10.11 6.86
C LEU A 74 4.70 -10.06 6.85
N PHE A 75 5.32 -9.97 5.68
CA PHE A 75 6.77 -9.85 5.58
C PHE A 75 7.30 -8.58 6.25
N THR A 76 6.65 -7.45 6.00
CA THR A 76 7.00 -6.14 6.60
C THR A 76 6.90 -6.21 8.12
N THR A 77 5.81 -6.76 8.64
CA THR A 77 5.58 -6.89 10.09
C THR A 77 6.59 -7.85 10.72
N TYR A 78 6.81 -9.02 10.10
CA TYR A 78 7.78 -10.01 10.59
C TYR A 78 9.20 -9.44 10.65
N LEU A 79 9.64 -8.77 9.58
CA LEU A 79 10.95 -8.12 9.52
C LEU A 79 11.09 -7.01 10.57
N LEU A 80 10.02 -6.28 10.87
CA LEU A 80 10.01 -5.26 11.91
C LEU A 80 10.20 -5.85 13.31
N PHE A 81 9.62 -7.03 13.59
CA PHE A 81 9.83 -7.73 14.87
C PHE A 81 11.19 -8.43 14.97
N GLN A 82 11.85 -8.71 13.84
CA GLN A 82 13.17 -9.33 13.83
C GLN A 82 14.30 -8.30 14.02
N LEU A 83 14.06 -7.03 13.69
CA LEU A 83 15.02 -5.93 13.83
C LEU A 83 15.29 -5.57 15.30
#